data_AF-A0A4U1JDE5-F1
#
_entry.id   AF-A0A4U1JDE5-F1
#
_cell.length_a   1.000
_cell.length_b   1.000
_cell.length_c   1.000
_cell.angle_alpha   90.00
_cell.angle_beta   90.00
_cell.angle_gamma   90.00
#
_symmetry.space_group_name_H-M   'P 1'
#
loop_
_entity.id
_entity.type
_entity.pdbx_description
1 polymer ?
#
loop_
_entity_poly.entity_id
_entity_poly.type
_entity_poly.pdbx_seq_one_letter_code
_entity_poly.pdbx_strand_id
1 'polypeptide(L)'
;MAFFSFIKKEKARAKAAVQTPPASGHLNFMGGVSYDLSSPVLRLRLAASTCFFGEPMYYHRDEKDARPVKAASPCGLSNKEVDYLRATLDAVDPQAWRKMSPAELIESAIDEALDHDAEATLEEAARLRNDEHIRTTPQVILVRAANHRAVKGTGLVRKYAPRIVKRADEPAVGLAYQMFRYGKPIPNALKKAWRDAITRFDTYGLAKYRLEDHAAKTVDVVNLVHPKSEAVHKLVKGEAKNTGRTWEAIVSARGSNRTSWKKAMAVMGHMATLRNLRNMLEAGLKAEEIVPSLLAGAKDGKQLPFRYFSAYKAVEEKASGALLDAIETCLVTSLGELPYFRGRVMVLADNSGSAQGTATSAMGTMKVSTIGNLTGVLAGMRADEGHLGVFGDELETFAIRKGASIFDQLKRAEALAKHIGQSTENGIWLFFDRAIRMKEHWDSIFVMSDMQAGHGGLYGTNKAQYREYGWGSGGQYIDVAKLVSTYRKRVNPNVKVFLVQIAGYKDTLVPEFYDRTYILGGWGEGLLRFAAEMEKASSGKAA
;
A
#
# COMPACT_ATOMS: atom_id res chain seq x y z
N MET A 1 -39.48 30.60 0.69
CA MET A 1 -39.35 29.85 -0.59
C MET A 1 -37.91 29.70 -1.09
N ALA A 2 -36.95 30.59 -0.76
CA ALA A 2 -35.55 30.48 -1.20
C ALA A 2 -34.76 29.31 -0.55
N PHE A 3 -35.09 28.92 0.69
CA PHE A 3 -34.40 27.83 1.41
C PHE A 3 -34.71 26.43 0.83
N PHE A 4 -35.96 26.21 0.41
CA PHE A 4 -36.35 24.96 -0.27
C PHE A 4 -35.79 24.85 -1.69
N SER A 5 -35.58 25.98 -2.37
CA SER A 5 -34.87 26.03 -3.68
C SER A 5 -33.38 25.69 -3.53
N PHE A 6 -32.74 26.13 -2.45
CA PHE A 6 -31.36 25.79 -2.12
C PHE A 6 -31.19 24.29 -1.81
N ILE A 7 -32.09 23.70 -1.02
CA ILE A 7 -32.08 22.25 -0.72
C ILE A 7 -32.39 21.42 -1.98
N LYS A 8 -33.26 21.88 -2.89
CA LYS A 8 -33.48 21.23 -4.19
C LYS A 8 -32.25 21.32 -5.10
N LYS A 9 -31.54 22.47 -5.13
CA LYS A 9 -30.29 22.65 -5.89
C LYS A 9 -29.13 21.84 -5.31
N GLU A 10 -29.02 21.69 -3.99
CA GLU A 10 -28.03 20.82 -3.36
C GLU A 10 -28.34 19.33 -3.56
N LYS A 11 -29.62 18.91 -3.48
CA LYS A 11 -30.02 17.54 -3.85
C LYS A 11 -29.79 17.26 -5.33
N ALA A 12 -29.94 18.24 -6.21
CA ALA A 12 -29.62 18.12 -7.64
C ALA A 12 -28.10 18.09 -7.90
N ARG A 13 -27.29 18.84 -7.14
CA ARG A 13 -25.81 18.78 -7.20
C ARG A 13 -25.25 17.49 -6.60
N ALA A 14 -25.86 16.94 -5.54
CA ALA A 14 -25.51 15.64 -4.99
C ALA A 14 -25.89 14.48 -5.92
N LYS A 15 -26.95 14.64 -6.74
CA LYS A 15 -27.30 13.72 -7.84
C LYS A 15 -26.40 13.85 -9.08
N ALA A 16 -25.62 14.92 -9.19
CA ALA A 16 -24.70 15.18 -10.31
C ALA A 16 -23.23 14.89 -9.97
N ALA A 17 -22.94 14.34 -8.78
CA ALA A 17 -21.69 13.63 -8.57
C ALA A 17 -21.69 12.45 -9.54
N VAL A 18 -20.77 12.48 -10.49
CA VAL A 18 -20.58 11.52 -11.59
C VAL A 18 -20.92 10.11 -11.11
N GLN A 19 -22.11 9.62 -11.46
CA GLN A 19 -22.39 8.19 -11.44
C GLN A 19 -21.49 7.61 -12.54
N THR A 20 -20.31 7.13 -12.16
CA THR A 20 -19.58 6.18 -12.99
C THR A 20 -20.57 5.07 -13.32
N PRO A 21 -20.84 4.76 -14.61
CA PRO A 21 -21.76 3.68 -14.93
C PRO A 21 -21.28 2.41 -14.20
N PRO A 22 -22.18 1.63 -13.59
CA PRO A 22 -21.78 0.35 -13.01
C PRO A 22 -21.12 -0.46 -14.10
N ALA A 23 -19.90 -0.95 -13.84
CA ALA A 23 -19.19 -1.82 -14.76
C ALA A 23 -20.15 -2.95 -15.17
N SER A 24 -20.48 -3.03 -16.46
CA SER A 24 -21.41 -4.03 -16.98
C SER A 24 -20.79 -5.41 -16.79
N GLY A 25 -21.20 -6.11 -15.74
CA GLY A 25 -20.77 -7.48 -15.48
C GLY A 25 -21.27 -8.40 -16.59
N HIS A 26 -20.40 -9.30 -17.05
CA HIS A 26 -20.78 -10.36 -17.98
C HIS A 26 -20.83 -11.72 -17.26
N LEU A 27 -21.57 -12.66 -17.81
CA LEU A 27 -21.62 -14.02 -17.31
C LEU A 27 -20.35 -14.75 -17.76
N ASN A 28 -19.59 -15.27 -16.81
CA ASN A 28 -18.49 -16.18 -17.12
C ASN A 28 -19.02 -17.54 -17.60
N PHE A 29 -18.12 -18.38 -18.11
CA PHE A 29 -18.47 -19.71 -18.65
C PHE A 29 -19.16 -20.64 -17.63
N MET A 30 -19.11 -20.31 -16.34
CA MET A 30 -19.72 -21.04 -15.22
C MET A 30 -21.01 -20.39 -14.69
N GLY A 31 -21.58 -19.40 -15.40
CA GLY A 31 -22.84 -18.75 -15.03
C GLY A 31 -22.75 -17.79 -13.83
N GLY A 32 -21.54 -17.49 -13.35
CA GLY A 32 -21.29 -16.43 -12.37
C GLY A 32 -21.18 -15.07 -13.07
N VAL A 33 -21.59 -14.00 -12.39
CA VAL A 33 -21.35 -12.64 -12.91
C VAL A 33 -19.94 -12.21 -12.54
N SER A 34 -19.09 -12.11 -13.57
CA SER A 34 -17.75 -11.54 -13.51
C SER A 34 -17.82 -10.07 -13.90
N TYR A 35 -17.14 -9.22 -13.13
CA TYR A 35 -16.93 -7.82 -13.51
C TYR A 35 -15.68 -7.76 -14.36
N ASP A 36 -15.82 -7.15 -15.52
CA ASP A 36 -14.77 -7.14 -16.50
C ASP A 36 -13.61 -6.24 -16.01
N LEU A 37 -12.44 -6.85 -15.74
CA LEU A 37 -11.17 -6.11 -15.62
C LEU A 37 -10.73 -5.52 -16.98
N SER A 38 -11.56 -5.61 -18.02
CA SER A 38 -11.29 -4.98 -19.32
C SER A 38 -11.10 -3.47 -19.24
N SER A 39 -11.75 -2.77 -18.30
CA SER A 39 -11.60 -1.31 -18.14
C SER A 39 -10.14 -0.94 -17.83
N PRO A 40 -9.43 -0.28 -18.77
CA PRO A 40 -8.03 0.10 -18.58
C PRO A 40 -7.81 1.03 -17.36
N VAL A 41 -8.81 1.84 -17.00
CA VAL A 41 -8.77 2.72 -15.82
C VAL A 41 -8.83 1.91 -14.52
N LEU A 42 -9.67 0.87 -14.47
CA LEU A 42 -9.71 -0.03 -13.31
C LEU A 42 -8.39 -0.80 -13.20
N ARG A 43 -7.83 -1.25 -14.33
CA ARG A 43 -6.49 -1.87 -14.38
C ARG A 43 -5.39 -0.96 -13.87
N LEU A 44 -5.37 0.30 -14.29
CA LEU A 44 -4.45 1.30 -13.75
C LEU A 44 -4.65 1.49 -12.25
N ARG A 45 -5.89 1.61 -11.77
CA ARG A 45 -6.18 1.73 -10.34
C ARG A 45 -5.53 0.59 -9.56
N LEU A 46 -5.70 -0.65 -10.03
CA LEU A 46 -5.14 -1.82 -9.36
C LEU A 46 -3.60 -1.75 -9.34
N ALA A 47 -2.96 -1.58 -10.50
CA ALA A 47 -1.51 -1.52 -10.61
C ALA A 47 -0.90 -0.36 -9.80
N ALA A 48 -1.50 0.83 -9.85
CA ALA A 48 -0.98 2.01 -9.17
C ALA A 48 -1.17 2.00 -7.65
N SER A 49 -2.16 1.26 -7.14
CA SER A 49 -2.41 1.10 -5.70
C SER A 49 -1.51 0.02 -5.08
N THR A 50 -1.04 -0.95 -5.87
CA THR A 50 -0.21 -2.08 -5.41
C THR A 50 1.28 -1.92 -5.72
N CYS A 51 1.65 -1.16 -6.76
CA CYS A 51 3.03 -1.02 -7.21
C CYS A 51 3.55 0.40 -6.93
N PHE A 52 4.48 0.53 -5.97
CA PHE A 52 5.09 1.82 -5.62
C PHE A 52 6.18 2.22 -6.63
N PHE A 53 5.98 3.34 -7.32
CA PHE A 53 6.97 3.88 -8.25
C PHE A 53 8.19 4.46 -7.50
N GLY A 54 9.38 3.89 -7.71
CA GLY A 54 10.66 4.47 -7.27
C GLY A 54 11.28 3.92 -5.98
N GLU A 55 10.84 2.77 -5.44
CA GLU A 55 11.65 2.06 -4.44
C GLU A 55 12.80 1.30 -5.12
N PRO A 56 14.00 1.24 -4.50
CA PRO A 56 15.13 0.51 -5.08
C PRO A 56 14.83 -0.98 -5.23
N MET A 57 14.47 -1.36 -6.45
CA MET A 57 14.27 -2.76 -6.85
C MET A 57 15.64 -3.43 -6.99
N TYR A 58 15.90 -4.42 -6.14
CA TYR A 58 17.26 -4.94 -5.99
C TYR A 58 17.60 -6.15 -6.93
N TYR A 59 16.67 -6.72 -7.74
CA TYR A 59 16.93 -7.77 -8.78
C TYR A 59 16.10 -7.52 -10.06
N HIS A 60 15.26 -6.48 -10.16
CA HIS A 60 14.91 -5.98 -11.49
C HIS A 60 15.97 -4.96 -11.89
N ARG A 61 16.91 -5.44 -12.68
CA ARG A 61 17.84 -4.60 -13.42
C ARG A 61 17.20 -4.28 -14.75
N ASP A 62 17.21 -3.01 -15.13
CA ASP A 62 17.22 -2.68 -16.54
C ASP A 62 18.39 -3.42 -17.18
N GLU A 63 18.26 -3.88 -18.43
CA GLU A 63 19.37 -4.50 -19.17
C GLU A 63 20.66 -3.64 -19.17
N LYS A 64 20.52 -2.36 -18.85
CA LYS A 64 21.58 -1.34 -18.77
C LYS A 64 22.18 -1.14 -17.38
N ASP A 65 21.75 -1.87 -16.34
CA ASP A 65 22.23 -1.70 -14.96
C ASP A 65 23.55 -2.47 -14.70
N ALA A 66 24.64 -1.71 -14.48
CA ALA A 66 26.01 -2.18 -14.38
C ALA A 66 26.46 -2.67 -12.98
N ARG A 67 25.58 -2.76 -11.97
CA ARG A 67 25.97 -3.23 -10.62
C ARG A 67 26.47 -4.71 -10.66
N PRO A 68 27.18 -5.26 -9.67
CA PRO A 68 27.52 -6.70 -9.63
C PRO A 68 26.32 -7.56 -9.20
N VAL A 69 26.05 -8.71 -9.84
CA VAL A 69 24.95 -9.63 -9.45
C VAL A 69 25.34 -10.38 -8.19
N LYS A 70 24.55 -10.30 -7.12
CA LYS A 70 24.67 -11.20 -5.96
C LYS A 70 23.57 -12.26 -6.05
N ALA A 71 23.94 -13.40 -6.63
CA ALA A 71 23.17 -14.65 -6.81
C ALA A 71 21.86 -14.54 -7.64
N ALA A 72 21.68 -15.48 -8.57
CA ALA A 72 20.42 -15.69 -9.28
C ALA A 72 19.41 -16.39 -8.33
N SER A 73 18.14 -15.99 -8.39
CA SER A 73 17.05 -16.69 -7.69
C SER A 73 16.92 -18.12 -8.26
N PRO A 74 16.93 -19.17 -7.43
CA PRO A 74 16.87 -20.56 -7.92
C PRO A 74 15.47 -21.02 -8.36
N CYS A 75 14.45 -20.16 -8.28
CA CYS A 75 13.05 -20.52 -8.49
C CYS A 75 12.38 -19.49 -9.41
N GLY A 76 12.37 -19.75 -10.71
CA GLY A 76 11.49 -19.07 -11.66
C GLY A 76 10.57 -20.11 -12.29
N LEU A 77 9.27 -19.83 -12.36
CA LEU A 77 8.32 -20.70 -13.07
C LEU A 77 8.69 -20.80 -14.55
N SER A 78 8.60 -22.01 -15.09
CA SER A 78 8.62 -22.21 -16.54
C SER A 78 7.30 -21.74 -17.19
N ASN A 79 7.35 -21.39 -18.47
CA ASN A 79 6.17 -20.94 -19.22
C ASN A 79 4.99 -21.94 -19.15
N LYS A 80 5.28 -23.25 -19.11
CA LYS A 80 4.24 -24.30 -18.98
C LYS A 80 3.53 -24.26 -17.63
N GLU A 81 4.27 -23.99 -16.57
CA GLU A 81 3.73 -23.90 -15.22
C GLU A 81 2.88 -22.63 -15.06
N VAL A 82 3.31 -21.54 -15.71
CA VAL A 82 2.54 -20.30 -15.79
C VAL A 82 1.22 -20.51 -16.53
N ASP A 83 1.23 -21.18 -17.69
CA ASP A 83 0.01 -21.46 -18.46
C ASP A 83 -0.97 -22.36 -17.69
N TYR A 84 -0.45 -23.30 -16.90
CA TYR A 84 -1.25 -24.13 -16.01
C TYR A 84 -1.96 -23.32 -14.92
N LEU A 85 -1.24 -22.41 -14.24
CA LEU A 85 -1.82 -21.56 -13.21
C LEU A 85 -2.92 -20.65 -13.81
N ARG A 86 -2.69 -20.12 -15.01
CA ARG A 86 -3.68 -19.33 -15.75
C ARG A 86 -4.97 -20.08 -16.02
N ALA A 87 -4.85 -21.34 -16.47
CA ALA A 87 -6.00 -22.18 -16.74
C ALA A 87 -6.71 -22.66 -15.46
N THR A 88 -5.97 -22.88 -14.38
CA THR A 88 -6.51 -23.44 -13.12
C THR A 88 -7.27 -22.40 -12.29
N LEU A 89 -6.86 -21.13 -12.39
CA LEU A 89 -7.37 -20.03 -11.59
C LEU A 89 -8.17 -18.99 -12.39
N ASP A 90 -8.44 -19.24 -13.67
CA ASP A 90 -9.17 -18.33 -14.57
C ASP A 90 -8.54 -16.93 -14.61
N ALA A 91 -7.32 -16.84 -15.16
CA ALA A 91 -6.56 -15.58 -15.25
C ALA A 91 -7.29 -14.52 -16.07
N VAL A 92 -7.34 -13.30 -15.53
CA VAL A 92 -7.99 -12.13 -16.13
C VAL A 92 -7.00 -11.00 -16.49
N ASP A 93 -5.70 -11.20 -16.24
CA ASP A 93 -4.62 -10.27 -16.58
C ASP A 93 -4.04 -10.51 -18.00
N PRO A 94 -3.58 -9.46 -18.72
CA PRO A 94 -2.95 -9.61 -20.04
C PRO A 94 -1.58 -10.30 -19.94
N GLN A 95 -1.34 -11.33 -20.76
CA GLN A 95 -0.07 -12.07 -20.79
C GLN A 95 1.15 -11.17 -21.09
N ALA A 96 0.95 -10.07 -21.83
CA ALA A 96 2.00 -9.11 -22.18
C ALA A 96 2.63 -8.43 -20.96
N TRP A 97 1.90 -8.25 -19.86
CA TRP A 97 2.38 -7.59 -18.65
C TRP A 97 3.50 -8.36 -17.96
N ARG A 98 3.56 -9.68 -18.12
CA ARG A 98 4.57 -10.53 -17.48
C ARG A 98 5.99 -10.36 -18.03
N LYS A 99 6.14 -9.79 -19.23
CA LYS A 99 7.45 -9.52 -19.82
C LYS A 99 7.95 -8.10 -19.52
N MET A 100 7.11 -7.28 -18.89
CA MET A 100 7.41 -5.88 -18.62
C MET A 100 8.05 -5.74 -17.25
N SER A 101 9.01 -4.84 -17.13
CA SER A 101 9.42 -4.37 -15.82
C SER A 101 8.23 -3.68 -15.11
N PRO A 102 8.23 -3.58 -13.78
CA PRO A 102 7.16 -2.91 -13.02
C PRO A 102 6.94 -1.46 -13.42
N ALA A 103 8.03 -0.76 -13.79
CA ALA A 103 7.95 0.59 -14.32
C ALA A 103 7.26 0.60 -15.69
N GLU A 104 7.64 -0.30 -16.60
CA GLU A 104 6.99 -0.44 -17.91
C GLU A 104 5.53 -0.87 -17.80
N LEU A 105 5.18 -1.73 -16.84
CA LEU A 105 3.81 -2.13 -16.58
C LEU A 105 2.96 -0.94 -16.15
N ILE A 106 3.40 -0.19 -15.13
CA ILE A 106 2.67 1.01 -14.69
C ILE A 106 2.55 1.99 -15.85
N GLU A 107 3.62 2.22 -16.60
CA GLU A 107 3.60 3.10 -17.76
C GLU A 107 2.62 2.64 -18.85
N SER A 108 2.58 1.35 -19.18
CA SER A 108 1.64 0.75 -20.14
C SER A 108 0.21 0.88 -19.63
N ALA A 109 -0.05 0.56 -18.37
CA ALA A 109 -1.37 0.68 -17.76
C ALA A 109 -1.86 2.14 -17.76
N ILE A 110 -0.97 3.12 -17.54
CA ILE A 110 -1.29 4.54 -17.64
C ILE A 110 -1.66 4.89 -19.08
N ASP A 111 -0.86 4.48 -20.07
CA ASP A 111 -1.12 4.82 -21.46
C ASP A 111 -2.41 4.17 -21.99
N GLU A 112 -2.65 2.89 -21.68
CA GLU A 112 -3.90 2.20 -22.00
C GLU A 112 -5.11 2.91 -21.36
N ALA A 113 -4.97 3.36 -20.11
CA ALA A 113 -6.01 4.14 -19.43
C ALA A 113 -6.23 5.51 -20.06
N LEU A 114 -5.16 6.20 -20.47
CA LEU A 114 -5.24 7.49 -21.16
C LEU A 114 -5.85 7.40 -22.57
N ASP A 115 -5.56 6.33 -23.30
CA ASP A 115 -6.17 6.04 -24.61
C ASP A 115 -7.67 5.71 -24.47
N HIS A 116 -8.08 5.08 -23.37
CA HIS A 116 -9.47 4.74 -23.10
C HIS A 116 -10.30 5.91 -22.54
N ASP A 117 -9.83 6.52 -21.45
CA ASP A 117 -10.47 7.68 -20.82
C ASP A 117 -9.42 8.53 -20.08
N ALA A 118 -8.99 9.58 -20.76
CA ALA A 118 -7.99 10.51 -20.26
C ALA A 118 -8.44 11.29 -19.01
N GLU A 119 -9.73 11.60 -18.87
CA GLU A 119 -10.24 12.37 -17.74
C GLU A 119 -10.38 11.49 -16.50
N ALA A 120 -10.94 10.28 -16.66
CA ALA A 120 -11.01 9.30 -15.58
C ALA A 120 -9.61 8.87 -15.09
N THR A 121 -8.62 8.79 -15.98
CA THR A 121 -7.22 8.51 -15.61
C THR A 121 -6.61 9.61 -14.73
N LEU A 122 -6.88 10.88 -15.04
CA LEU A 122 -6.41 12.01 -14.21
C LEU A 122 -7.19 12.15 -12.91
N GLU A 123 -8.46 11.74 -12.88
CA GLU A 123 -9.23 11.57 -11.65
C GLU A 123 -8.64 10.48 -10.76
N GLU A 124 -8.24 9.35 -11.35
CA GLU A 124 -7.56 8.28 -10.62
C GLU A 124 -6.23 8.75 -10.00
N ALA A 125 -5.43 9.54 -10.73
CA ALA A 125 -4.23 10.17 -10.17
C ALA A 125 -4.56 11.09 -8.98
N ALA A 126 -5.65 11.85 -9.06
CA ALA A 126 -6.11 12.66 -7.94
C ALA A 126 -6.53 11.76 -6.75
N ARG A 127 -7.28 10.69 -6.99
CA ARG A 127 -7.70 9.73 -5.95
C ARG A 127 -6.50 9.11 -5.24
N LEU A 128 -5.54 8.55 -5.99
CA LEU A 128 -4.29 8.00 -5.44
C LEU A 128 -3.55 8.99 -4.54
N ARG A 129 -3.55 10.28 -4.90
CA ARG A 129 -2.88 11.30 -4.11
C ARG A 129 -3.64 11.70 -2.84
N ASN A 130 -4.97 11.81 -2.92
CA ASN A 130 -5.80 12.37 -1.85
C ASN A 130 -6.30 11.31 -0.87
N ASP A 131 -6.52 10.09 -1.35
CA ASP A 131 -7.18 9.03 -0.58
C ASP A 131 -6.15 7.98 -0.12
N GLU A 132 -5.19 7.64 -0.99
CA GLU A 132 -4.13 6.65 -0.67
C GLU A 132 -2.78 7.31 -0.33
N HIS A 133 -2.68 8.63 -0.45
CA HIS A 133 -1.48 9.40 -0.11
C HIS A 133 -0.21 8.99 -0.86
N ILE A 134 -0.37 8.34 -2.03
CA ILE A 134 0.74 8.00 -2.91
C ILE A 134 1.32 9.28 -3.51
N ARG A 135 2.65 9.42 -3.47
CA ARG A 135 3.33 10.67 -3.87
C ARG A 135 3.82 10.63 -5.31
N THR A 136 4.53 9.57 -5.69
CA THR A 136 5.26 9.49 -6.97
C THR A 136 4.36 9.18 -8.15
N THR A 137 3.59 8.08 -8.07
CA THR A 137 2.75 7.59 -9.19
C THR A 137 1.79 8.65 -9.74
N PRO A 138 1.10 9.48 -8.92
CA PRO A 138 0.27 10.56 -9.45
C PRO A 138 1.04 11.59 -10.28
N GLN A 139 2.30 11.89 -9.94
CA GLN A 139 3.12 12.81 -10.75
C GLN A 139 3.51 12.18 -12.08
N VAL A 140 3.80 10.87 -12.08
CA VAL A 140 4.06 10.10 -13.31
C VAL A 140 2.84 10.15 -14.22
N ILE A 141 1.64 9.86 -13.71
CA ILE A 141 0.38 9.95 -14.48
C ILE A 141 0.20 11.35 -15.07
N LEU A 142 0.42 12.41 -14.27
CA LEU A 142 0.27 13.80 -14.73
C LEU A 142 1.25 14.15 -15.86
N VAL A 143 2.50 13.69 -15.79
CA VAL A 143 3.53 13.92 -16.82
C VAL A 143 3.21 13.12 -18.09
N ARG A 144 2.87 11.82 -17.96
CA ARG A 144 2.48 10.99 -19.11
C ARG A 144 1.26 11.59 -19.80
N ALA A 145 0.22 11.95 -19.05
CA ALA A 145 -0.94 12.65 -19.57
C ALA A 145 -0.56 13.92 -20.35
N ALA A 146 0.39 14.73 -19.85
CA ALA A 146 0.81 15.94 -20.54
C ALA A 146 1.55 15.69 -21.87
N ASN A 147 2.15 14.52 -22.07
CA ASN A 147 2.80 14.10 -23.31
C ASN A 147 1.89 13.24 -24.21
N HIS A 148 0.73 12.81 -23.69
CA HIS A 148 -0.15 11.89 -24.39
C HIS A 148 -1.04 12.58 -25.44
N ARG A 149 -1.25 11.92 -26.57
CA ARG A 149 -2.04 12.46 -27.70
C ARG A 149 -3.49 12.80 -27.30
N ALA A 150 -4.12 11.95 -26.49
CA ALA A 150 -5.53 12.10 -26.07
C ALA A 150 -5.78 13.32 -25.18
N VAL A 151 -4.72 13.89 -24.59
CA VAL A 151 -4.80 15.00 -23.63
C VAL A 151 -4.34 16.32 -24.24
N LYS A 152 -3.65 16.28 -25.38
CA LYS A 152 -3.11 17.48 -26.03
C LYS A 152 -4.26 18.41 -26.45
N GLY A 153 -4.27 19.63 -25.89
CA GLY A 153 -5.28 20.64 -26.20
C GLY A 153 -6.57 20.58 -25.36
N THR A 154 -6.77 19.57 -24.53
CA THR A 154 -8.00 19.41 -23.72
C THR A 154 -8.02 20.27 -22.46
N GLY A 155 -6.85 20.71 -21.98
CA GLY A 155 -6.71 21.46 -20.73
C GLY A 155 -6.78 20.62 -19.46
N LEU A 156 -7.00 19.30 -19.57
CA LEU A 156 -7.18 18.39 -18.42
C LEU A 156 -5.99 18.39 -17.45
N VAL A 157 -4.75 18.44 -17.96
CA VAL A 157 -3.53 18.52 -17.11
C VAL A 157 -3.62 19.68 -16.12
N ARG A 158 -4.00 20.87 -16.60
CA ARG A 158 -4.08 22.06 -15.75
C ARG A 158 -5.29 22.03 -14.83
N LYS A 159 -6.40 21.40 -15.26
CA LYS A 159 -7.61 21.17 -14.46
C LYS A 159 -7.33 20.28 -13.24
N TYR A 160 -6.60 19.16 -13.43
CA TYR A 160 -6.37 18.16 -12.39
C TYR A 160 -5.10 18.38 -11.56
N ALA A 161 -4.11 19.12 -12.08
CA ALA A 161 -2.87 19.41 -11.34
C ALA A 161 -3.09 19.97 -9.92
N PRO A 162 -4.07 20.85 -9.62
CA PRO A 162 -4.35 21.30 -8.25
C PRO A 162 -4.76 20.19 -7.27
N ARG A 163 -5.35 19.11 -7.77
CA ARG A 163 -5.74 17.91 -6.99
C ARG A 163 -4.58 16.92 -6.85
N ILE A 164 -3.64 16.90 -7.78
CA ILE A 164 -2.49 15.96 -7.82
C ILE A 164 -1.23 16.53 -7.17
N VAL A 165 -0.96 17.82 -7.34
CA VAL A 165 0.21 18.50 -6.78
C VAL A 165 -0.19 19.18 -5.47
N LYS A 166 0.17 18.55 -4.36
CA LYS A 166 -0.12 18.93 -2.97
C LYS A 166 1.10 19.42 -2.20
N ARG A 167 2.31 19.12 -2.67
CA ARG A 167 3.56 19.57 -2.02
C ARG A 167 4.49 20.28 -2.99
N ALA A 168 5.37 21.11 -2.42
CA ALA A 168 6.31 21.93 -3.19
C ALA A 168 7.41 21.12 -3.90
N ASP A 169 7.76 19.93 -3.40
CA ASP A 169 8.72 19.01 -4.02
C ASP A 169 8.16 18.21 -5.20
N GLU A 170 6.84 17.99 -5.25
CA GLU A 170 6.22 17.11 -6.25
C GLU A 170 6.42 17.56 -7.72
N PRO A 171 6.44 18.86 -8.06
CA PRO A 171 6.86 19.31 -9.39
C PRO A 171 8.28 18.89 -9.78
N ALA A 172 9.22 18.79 -8.82
CA ALA A 172 10.58 18.36 -9.10
C ALA A 172 10.64 16.86 -9.43
N VAL A 173 9.82 16.05 -8.75
CA VAL A 173 9.61 14.63 -9.09
C VAL A 173 9.07 14.49 -10.52
N GLY A 174 8.06 15.29 -10.87
CA GLY A 174 7.51 15.32 -12.23
C GLY A 174 8.54 15.76 -13.28
N LEU A 175 9.38 16.76 -12.97
CA LEU A 175 10.44 17.22 -13.85
C LEU A 175 11.52 16.14 -14.07
N ALA A 176 11.94 15.46 -13.01
CA ALA A 176 12.90 14.36 -13.11
C ALA A 176 12.39 13.26 -14.05
N TYR A 177 11.13 12.84 -13.87
CA TYR A 177 10.51 11.84 -14.73
C TYR A 177 10.35 12.32 -16.19
N GLN A 178 9.92 13.57 -16.40
CA GLN A 178 9.85 14.18 -17.74
C GLN A 178 11.21 14.14 -18.44
N MET A 179 12.29 14.53 -17.77
CA MET A 179 13.63 14.53 -18.35
C MET A 179 14.12 13.12 -18.65
N PHE A 180 13.86 12.17 -17.75
CA PHE A 180 14.25 10.77 -17.92
C PHE A 180 13.54 10.10 -19.11
N ARG A 181 12.22 10.28 -19.24
CA ARG A 181 11.42 9.52 -20.22
C ARG A 181 11.20 10.24 -21.56
N TYR A 182 11.02 11.56 -21.53
CA TYR A 182 10.61 12.34 -22.70
C TYR A 182 11.63 13.43 -23.09
N GLY A 183 12.55 13.79 -22.19
CA GLY A 183 13.49 14.88 -22.41
C GLY A 183 12.79 16.23 -22.69
N LYS A 184 13.37 16.99 -23.62
CA LYS A 184 12.83 18.26 -24.12
C LYS A 184 12.22 18.06 -25.52
N PRO A 185 11.22 18.86 -25.92
CA PRO A 185 10.63 19.99 -25.20
C PRO A 185 9.62 19.57 -24.13
N ILE A 186 9.56 20.32 -23.02
CA ILE A 186 8.57 20.10 -21.95
C ILE A 186 7.20 20.66 -22.38
N PRO A 187 6.10 19.89 -22.28
CA PRO A 187 4.77 20.35 -22.65
C PRO A 187 4.38 21.66 -21.95
N ASN A 188 3.81 22.60 -22.72
CA ASN A 188 3.38 23.90 -22.18
C ASN A 188 2.29 23.75 -21.11
N ALA A 189 1.40 22.76 -21.23
CA ALA A 189 0.38 22.47 -20.22
C ALA A 189 1.01 22.09 -18.87
N LEU A 190 2.08 21.28 -18.90
CA LEU A 190 2.80 20.83 -17.71
C LEU A 190 3.58 21.97 -17.04
N LYS A 191 4.29 22.80 -17.84
CA LYS A 191 4.95 24.02 -17.33
C LYS A 191 3.96 24.97 -16.65
N LYS A 192 2.78 25.18 -17.26
CA LYS A 192 1.71 26.01 -16.68
C LYS A 192 1.16 25.39 -15.39
N ALA A 193 0.92 24.08 -15.37
CA ALA A 193 0.45 23.36 -14.18
C ALA A 193 1.44 23.48 -13.00
N TRP A 194 2.74 23.27 -13.23
CA TRP A 194 3.76 23.42 -12.19
C TRP A 194 3.90 24.86 -11.72
N ARG A 195 3.85 25.84 -12.63
CA ARG A 195 3.87 27.26 -12.26
C ARG A 195 2.71 27.64 -11.35
N ASP A 196 1.50 27.23 -11.72
CA ASP A 196 0.29 27.50 -10.96
C ASP A 196 0.34 26.77 -9.61
N ALA A 197 0.89 25.55 -9.57
CA ALA A 197 1.07 24.81 -8.33
C ALA A 197 2.06 25.50 -7.37
N ILE A 198 3.26 25.88 -7.85
CA ILE A 198 4.30 26.53 -7.04
C ILE A 198 3.82 27.88 -6.48
N THR A 199 3.06 28.64 -7.27
CA THR A 199 2.52 29.94 -6.86
C THR A 199 1.58 29.84 -5.65
N ARG A 200 0.94 28.68 -5.43
CA ARG A 200 0.03 28.45 -4.29
C ARG A 200 0.75 28.18 -2.96
N PHE A 201 2.04 27.82 -2.97
CA PHE A 201 2.75 27.48 -1.73
C PHE A 201 3.29 28.72 -1.03
N ASP A 202 3.24 28.70 0.29
CA ASP A 202 3.79 29.74 1.14
C ASP A 202 5.32 29.59 1.30
N THR A 203 5.96 30.58 1.93
CA THR A 203 7.42 30.57 2.13
C THR A 203 7.89 29.34 2.90
N TYR A 204 7.08 28.85 3.86
CA TYR A 204 7.40 27.68 4.65
C TYR A 204 7.38 26.40 3.81
N GLY A 205 6.31 26.17 3.02
CA GLY A 205 6.20 25.00 2.15
C GLY A 205 7.32 24.93 1.12
N LEU A 206 7.72 26.06 0.55
CA LEU A 206 8.84 26.15 -0.39
C LEU A 206 10.21 25.91 0.30
N ALA A 207 10.44 26.48 1.49
CA ALA A 207 11.69 26.32 2.23
C ALA A 207 11.90 24.87 2.71
N LYS A 208 10.84 24.23 3.21
CA LYS A 208 10.89 22.86 3.75
C LYS A 208 11.34 21.82 2.70
N TYR A 209 11.03 22.07 1.43
CA TYR A 209 11.25 21.14 0.33
C TYR A 209 12.22 21.68 -0.72
N ARG A 210 13.25 22.42 -0.28
CA ARG A 210 14.27 23.00 -1.17
C ARG A 210 15.11 21.93 -1.91
N LEU A 211 15.12 20.69 -1.42
CA LEU A 211 15.73 19.49 -2.03
C LEU A 211 17.21 19.71 -2.43
N GLU A 212 18.03 20.25 -1.52
CA GLU A 212 19.42 20.61 -1.86
C GLU A 212 20.30 19.43 -2.28
N ASP A 213 19.96 18.20 -1.86
CA ASP A 213 20.75 16.98 -2.09
C ASP A 213 20.18 16.02 -3.16
N HIS A 214 19.12 16.40 -3.89
CA HIS A 214 18.50 15.56 -4.92
C HIS A 214 18.84 15.99 -6.36
N ALA A 215 18.77 15.04 -7.30
CA ALA A 215 19.10 15.23 -8.72
C ALA A 215 18.15 16.22 -9.46
N ALA A 216 16.94 16.44 -8.95
CA ALA A 216 16.04 17.49 -9.41
C ALA A 216 15.56 18.30 -8.20
N LYS A 217 15.80 19.61 -8.22
CA LYS A 217 15.51 20.51 -7.10
C LYS A 217 14.25 21.32 -7.39
N THR A 218 13.53 21.69 -6.34
CA THR A 218 12.38 22.62 -6.45
C THR A 218 12.81 23.94 -7.11
N VAL A 219 14.05 24.36 -6.88
CA VAL A 219 14.67 25.54 -7.51
C VAL A 219 14.80 25.39 -9.02
N ASP A 220 15.10 24.19 -9.54
CA ASP A 220 15.21 23.94 -10.98
C ASP A 220 13.86 24.13 -11.67
N VAL A 221 12.78 23.67 -11.03
CA VAL A 221 11.42 23.88 -11.52
C VAL A 221 11.05 25.36 -11.48
N VAL A 222 11.38 26.08 -10.41
CA VAL A 222 11.16 27.53 -10.29
C VAL A 222 11.87 28.28 -11.41
N ASN A 223 13.12 27.94 -11.69
CA ASN A 223 13.91 28.53 -12.77
C ASN A 223 13.33 28.18 -14.15
N LEU A 224 12.73 27.01 -14.31
CA LEU A 224 12.10 26.57 -15.56
C LEU A 224 10.78 27.29 -15.86
N VAL A 225 9.92 27.48 -14.84
CA VAL A 225 8.53 27.93 -15.05
C VAL A 225 8.28 29.38 -14.64
N HIS A 226 9.26 30.03 -14.02
CA HIS A 226 9.24 31.42 -13.57
C HIS A 226 7.92 31.80 -12.83
N PRO A 227 7.57 31.12 -11.73
CA PRO A 227 6.39 31.46 -10.95
C PRO A 227 6.57 32.81 -10.25
N LYS A 228 5.51 33.61 -10.16
CA LYS A 228 5.55 34.94 -9.54
C LYS A 228 4.80 34.91 -8.21
N SER A 229 5.53 34.92 -7.10
CA SER A 229 4.99 35.14 -5.76
C SER A 229 6.07 35.66 -4.81
N GLU A 230 5.67 36.37 -3.75
CA GLU A 230 6.59 36.84 -2.72
C GLU A 230 7.37 35.68 -2.07
N ALA A 231 6.70 34.53 -1.89
CA ALA A 231 7.33 33.33 -1.35
C ALA A 231 8.43 32.76 -2.26
N VAL A 232 8.21 32.77 -3.58
CA VAL A 232 9.21 32.35 -4.57
C VAL A 232 10.40 33.32 -4.58
N HIS A 233 10.17 34.62 -4.49
CA HIS A 233 11.24 35.61 -4.40
C HIS A 233 12.14 35.36 -3.18
N LYS A 234 11.54 35.10 -2.01
CA LYS A 234 12.29 34.74 -0.78
C LYS A 234 13.06 33.43 -0.92
N LEU A 235 12.49 32.44 -1.61
CA LEU A 235 13.16 31.15 -1.88
C LEU A 235 14.42 31.33 -2.74
N VAL A 236 14.30 32.05 -3.87
CA VAL A 236 15.39 32.26 -4.83
C VAL A 236 16.54 33.08 -4.20
N LYS A 237 16.22 34.07 -3.36
CA LYS A 237 17.21 34.87 -2.63
C LYS A 237 17.89 34.14 -1.46
N GLY A 238 17.46 32.92 -1.12
CA GLY A 238 17.96 32.20 0.05
C GLY A 238 17.51 32.79 1.39
N GLU A 239 16.52 33.69 1.36
CA GLU A 239 15.92 34.35 2.53
C GLU A 239 14.83 33.50 3.19
N ALA A 240 14.30 32.50 2.46
CA ALA A 240 13.39 31.50 2.99
C ALA A 240 14.14 30.51 3.91
N LYS A 241 14.59 30.99 5.07
CA LYS A 241 15.26 30.18 6.09
C LYS A 241 14.23 29.53 7.00
N ASN A 242 14.41 28.25 7.30
CA ASN A 242 13.53 27.48 8.19
C ASN A 242 13.82 27.76 9.69
N THR A 243 14.19 29.00 10.02
CA THR A 243 14.70 29.39 11.33
C THR A 243 13.56 29.51 12.34
N GLY A 244 13.56 28.62 13.35
CA GLY A 244 12.77 28.76 14.58
C GLY A 244 11.31 28.28 14.55
N ARG A 245 10.81 27.79 13.41
CA ARG A 245 9.43 27.27 13.29
C ARG A 245 9.31 25.75 13.25
N THR A 246 10.41 25.02 13.03
CA THR A 246 10.38 23.56 13.05
C THR A 246 10.91 23.01 14.35
N TRP A 247 10.41 21.82 14.71
CA TRP A 247 10.83 21.13 15.92
C TRP A 247 12.33 20.77 15.86
N GLU A 248 12.85 20.41 14.69
CA GLU A 248 14.27 20.14 14.48
C GLU A 248 15.11 21.38 14.82
N ALA A 249 14.73 22.55 14.32
CA ALA A 249 15.44 23.80 14.60
C ALA A 249 15.38 24.18 16.09
N ILE A 250 14.25 23.93 16.76
CA ILE A 250 14.09 24.20 18.21
C ILE A 250 15.03 23.30 19.02
N VAL A 251 15.09 21.99 18.70
CA VAL A 251 15.92 21.02 19.43
C VAL A 251 17.40 21.24 19.13
N SER A 252 17.78 21.48 17.88
CA SER A 252 19.18 21.74 17.51
C SER A 252 19.72 23.03 18.12
N ALA A 253 18.92 24.10 18.18
CA ALA A 253 19.38 25.38 18.72
C ALA A 253 19.49 25.41 20.25
N ARG A 254 18.69 24.61 20.95
CA ARG A 254 18.55 24.67 22.43
C ARG A 254 18.97 23.38 23.15
N GLY A 255 19.42 22.37 22.40
CA GLY A 255 19.72 21.03 22.90
C GLY A 255 18.47 20.17 23.17
N SER A 256 18.68 18.86 23.27
CA SER A 256 17.63 17.86 23.57
C SER A 256 17.32 17.80 25.06
N ASN A 257 16.66 18.83 25.59
CA ASN A 257 16.22 18.90 26.99
C ASN A 257 14.70 19.10 27.09
N ARG A 258 14.16 18.95 28.31
CA ARG A 258 12.72 19.04 28.60
C ARG A 258 12.08 20.31 28.04
N THR A 259 12.72 21.47 28.20
CA THR A 259 12.19 22.77 27.77
C THR A 259 12.13 22.87 26.25
N SER A 260 13.15 22.37 25.54
CA SER A 260 13.16 22.31 24.08
C SER A 260 12.07 21.41 23.55
N TRP A 261 11.92 20.21 24.11
CA TRP A 261 10.87 19.26 23.68
C TRP A 261 9.47 19.77 23.95
N LYS A 262 9.22 20.41 25.10
CA LYS A 262 7.91 21.02 25.39
C LYS A 262 7.53 22.12 24.40
N LYS A 263 8.50 22.92 23.95
CA LYS A 263 8.28 23.93 22.90
C LYS A 263 8.15 23.31 21.51
N ALA A 264 8.94 22.27 21.23
CA ALA A 264 8.88 21.53 19.98
C ALA A 264 7.51 20.88 19.76
N MET A 265 6.90 20.31 20.79
CA MET A 265 5.57 19.68 20.73
C MET A 265 4.48 20.61 20.20
N ALA A 266 4.58 21.92 20.42
CA ALA A 266 3.61 22.90 19.91
C ALA A 266 3.61 23.02 18.39
N VAL A 267 4.68 22.58 17.71
CA VAL A 267 4.84 22.65 16.24
C VAL A 267 5.09 21.28 15.60
N MET A 268 5.09 20.21 16.39
CA MET A 268 5.28 18.84 15.91
C MET A 268 3.97 18.30 15.35
N GLY A 269 4.04 17.71 14.15
CA GLY A 269 2.97 16.86 13.65
C GLY A 269 3.02 15.47 14.29
N HIS A 270 1.91 14.73 14.23
CA HIS A 270 1.75 13.42 14.85
C HIS A 270 2.89 12.42 14.58
N MET A 271 3.37 12.35 13.34
CA MET A 271 4.49 11.48 12.94
C MET A 271 5.79 11.82 13.67
N ALA A 272 6.08 13.11 13.81
CA ALA A 272 7.25 13.57 14.53
C ALA A 272 7.13 13.24 16.02
N THR A 273 5.92 13.35 16.58
CA THR A 273 5.63 12.98 17.97
C THR A 273 5.90 11.49 18.19
N LEU A 274 5.31 10.59 17.39
CA LEU A 274 5.54 9.14 17.47
C LEU A 274 7.02 8.76 17.39
N ARG A 275 7.76 9.35 16.43
CA ARG A 275 9.17 9.01 16.21
C ARG A 275 10.09 9.45 17.35
N ASN A 276 9.67 10.45 18.13
CA ASN A 276 10.50 11.08 19.17
C ASN A 276 9.99 10.81 20.59
N LEU A 277 9.04 9.89 20.80
CA LEU A 277 8.54 9.56 22.14
C LEU A 277 9.68 9.16 23.10
N ARG A 278 10.60 8.31 22.66
CA ARG A 278 11.78 7.91 23.44
C ARG A 278 12.62 9.12 23.84
N ASN A 279 12.91 10.01 22.89
CA ASN A 279 13.73 11.20 23.14
C ASN A 279 13.05 12.16 24.13
N MET A 280 11.73 12.29 24.06
CA MET A 280 10.95 13.09 25.00
C MET A 280 10.98 12.50 26.41
N LEU A 281 10.83 11.17 26.55
CA LEU A 281 10.95 10.48 27.83
C LEU A 281 12.36 10.61 28.42
N GLU A 282 13.40 10.45 27.61
CA GLU A 282 14.81 10.60 28.03
C GLU A 282 15.15 12.03 28.43
N ALA A 283 14.53 13.02 27.79
CA ALA A 283 14.59 14.42 28.20
C ALA A 283 13.78 14.71 29.48
N GLY A 284 13.08 13.71 30.02
CA GLY A 284 12.36 13.77 31.27
C GLY A 284 10.92 14.28 31.15
N LEU A 285 10.30 14.34 29.98
CA LEU A 285 8.86 14.64 29.85
C LEU A 285 8.03 13.49 30.44
N LYS A 286 6.93 13.85 31.10
CA LYS A 286 6.01 12.85 31.67
C LYS A 286 4.88 12.50 30.70
N ALA A 287 4.23 11.36 30.90
CA ALA A 287 3.17 10.89 30.03
C ALA A 287 2.00 11.89 29.95
N GLU A 288 1.66 12.56 31.05
CA GLU A 288 0.56 13.53 31.10
C GLU A 288 0.81 14.76 30.20
N GLU A 289 2.08 15.05 29.90
CA GLU A 289 2.44 16.12 28.98
C GLU A 289 2.38 15.65 27.51
N ILE A 290 2.70 14.38 27.24
CA ILE A 290 2.83 13.83 25.89
C ILE A 290 1.48 13.36 25.33
N VAL A 291 0.70 12.65 26.15
CA VAL A 291 -0.54 11.97 25.76
C VAL A 291 -1.57 12.89 25.09
N PRO A 292 -1.85 14.11 25.59
CA PRO A 292 -2.85 14.99 24.96
C PRO A 292 -2.49 15.35 23.51
N SER A 293 -1.21 15.65 23.25
CA SER A 293 -0.73 15.99 21.90
C SER A 293 -0.76 14.77 20.97
N LEU A 294 -0.38 13.60 21.51
CA LEU A 294 -0.38 12.35 20.76
C LEU A 294 -1.80 11.95 20.32
N LEU A 295 -2.77 12.00 21.23
CA LEU A 295 -4.16 11.66 20.92
C LEU A 295 -4.79 12.67 19.94
N ALA A 296 -4.54 13.97 20.14
CA ALA A 296 -5.06 15.01 19.25
C ALA A 296 -4.56 14.86 17.81
N GLY A 297 -3.31 14.42 17.62
CA GLY A 297 -2.71 14.22 16.31
C GLY A 297 -3.13 12.94 15.58
N ALA A 298 -3.75 11.97 16.27
CA ALA A 298 -3.99 10.64 15.73
C ALA A 298 -4.91 10.63 14.50
N LYS A 299 -5.99 11.40 14.56
CA LYS A 299 -7.03 11.45 13.51
C LYS A 299 -6.49 11.97 12.18
N ASP A 300 -5.71 13.05 12.22
CA ASP A 300 -5.16 13.68 11.01
C ASP A 300 -3.74 13.18 10.68
N GLY A 301 -3.21 12.30 11.53
CA GLY A 301 -1.84 11.84 11.48
C GLY A 301 -1.53 10.92 10.31
N LYS A 302 -2.52 10.16 9.82
CA LYS A 302 -2.43 9.28 8.63
C LYS A 302 -1.18 8.39 8.65
N GLN A 303 -0.93 7.80 9.81
CA GLN A 303 0.23 6.96 10.05
C GLN A 303 -0.11 5.51 9.81
N LEU A 304 0.78 4.82 9.09
CA LEU A 304 0.65 3.39 8.88
C LEU A 304 0.77 2.63 10.21
N PRO A 305 -0.01 1.55 10.41
CA PRO A 305 -0.09 0.85 11.70
C PRO A 305 1.26 0.45 12.32
N PHE A 306 2.22 0.02 11.49
CA PHE A 306 3.54 -0.36 11.96
C PHE A 306 4.29 0.79 12.66
N ARG A 307 4.00 2.05 12.33
CA ARG A 307 4.66 3.21 12.95
C ARG A 307 4.28 3.32 14.42
N TYR A 308 3.03 2.98 14.76
CA TYR A 308 2.58 2.89 16.14
C TYR A 308 3.27 1.73 16.86
N PHE A 309 3.40 0.58 16.21
CA PHE A 309 4.14 -0.55 16.79
C PHE A 309 5.62 -0.22 17.02
N SER A 310 6.30 0.40 16.05
CA SER A 310 7.69 0.85 16.22
C SER A 310 7.82 1.87 17.37
N ALA A 311 6.86 2.78 17.50
CA ALA A 311 6.83 3.74 18.60
C ALA A 311 6.61 3.04 19.96
N TYR A 312 5.67 2.10 20.03
CA TYR A 312 5.41 1.27 21.21
C TYR A 312 6.68 0.52 21.63
N LYS A 313 7.31 -0.25 20.73
CA LYS A 313 8.54 -0.99 21.00
C LYS A 313 9.69 -0.10 21.46
N ALA A 314 9.79 1.11 20.90
CA ALA A 314 10.85 2.06 21.29
C ALA A 314 10.72 2.59 22.72
N VAL A 315 9.54 2.47 23.34
CA VAL A 315 9.26 3.00 24.68
C VAL A 315 8.69 1.98 25.66
N GLU A 316 8.42 0.73 25.25
CA GLU A 316 7.70 -0.27 26.06
C GLU A 316 8.31 -0.52 27.44
N GLU A 317 9.64 -0.45 27.57
CA GLU A 317 10.35 -0.68 28.83
C GLU A 317 10.40 0.55 29.74
N LYS A 318 10.23 1.76 29.18
CA LYS A 318 10.43 3.04 29.90
C LYS A 318 9.14 3.84 30.09
N ALA A 319 8.12 3.60 29.26
CA ALA A 319 6.87 4.34 29.29
C ALA A 319 5.93 3.84 30.38
N SER A 320 5.14 4.74 30.95
CA SER A 320 4.00 4.38 31.80
C SER A 320 2.90 3.69 30.98
N GLY A 321 2.07 2.86 31.64
CA GLY A 321 0.89 2.25 31.01
C GLY A 321 0.01 3.25 30.25
N ALA A 322 -0.25 4.44 30.83
CA ALA A 322 -1.05 5.48 30.18
C ALA A 322 -0.52 5.94 28.81
N LEU A 323 0.81 5.96 28.62
CA LEU A 323 1.41 6.33 27.32
C LEU A 323 1.34 5.16 26.33
N LEU A 324 1.51 3.92 26.80
CA LEU A 324 1.36 2.72 25.98
C LEU A 324 -0.09 2.59 25.48
N ASP A 325 -1.06 2.78 26.37
CA ASP A 325 -2.49 2.79 26.05
C ASP A 325 -2.83 3.92 25.06
N ALA A 326 -2.19 5.09 25.20
CA ALA A 326 -2.38 6.19 24.27
C ALA A 326 -1.85 5.87 22.85
N ILE A 327 -0.68 5.22 22.74
CA ILE A 327 -0.14 4.78 21.44
C ILE A 327 -1.11 3.80 20.78
N GLU A 328 -1.62 2.83 21.55
CA GLU A 328 -2.60 1.86 21.06
C GLU A 328 -3.93 2.53 20.68
N THR A 329 -4.41 3.49 21.48
CA THR A 329 -5.61 4.28 21.16
C THR A 329 -5.44 5.04 19.84
N CYS A 330 -4.26 5.61 19.58
CA CYS A 330 -3.97 6.26 18.30
C CYS A 330 -3.98 5.26 17.14
N LEU A 331 -3.43 4.06 17.34
CA LEU A 331 -3.50 2.97 16.37
C LEU A 331 -4.96 2.62 16.08
N VAL A 332 -5.78 2.33 17.10
CA VAL A 332 -7.21 2.03 16.96
C VAL A 332 -7.97 3.15 16.24
N THR A 333 -7.67 4.41 16.58
CA THR A 333 -8.27 5.58 15.92
C THR A 333 -7.96 5.60 14.42
N SER A 334 -6.72 5.26 14.05
CA SER A 334 -6.35 5.12 12.62
C SER A 334 -7.03 3.93 11.93
N LEU A 335 -7.49 2.91 12.66
CA LEU A 335 -8.21 1.77 12.07
C LEU A 335 -9.61 2.14 11.57
N GLY A 336 -10.21 3.23 12.06
CA GLY A 336 -11.48 3.72 11.52
C GLY A 336 -11.41 4.07 10.04
N GLU A 337 -10.21 4.39 9.54
CA GLU A 337 -9.95 4.64 8.14
C GLU A 337 -9.75 3.36 7.32
N LEU A 338 -9.43 2.24 8.00
CA LEU A 338 -9.30 0.94 7.33
C LEU A 338 -10.67 0.39 6.93
N PRO A 339 -10.75 -0.33 5.82
CA PRO A 339 -11.99 -0.97 5.43
C PRO A 339 -12.42 -2.06 6.41
N TYR A 340 -13.67 -2.46 6.28
CA TYR A 340 -14.29 -3.49 7.11
C TYR A 340 -14.67 -4.68 6.22
N PHE A 341 -14.26 -5.88 6.62
CA PHE A 341 -14.52 -7.14 5.93
C PHE A 341 -15.73 -7.83 6.54
N ARG A 342 -16.72 -8.20 5.73
CA ARG A 342 -17.90 -8.90 6.24
C ARG A 342 -17.65 -10.38 6.40
N GLY A 343 -18.31 -10.97 7.40
CA GLY A 343 -18.25 -12.41 7.67
C GLY A 343 -16.94 -12.86 8.32
N ARG A 344 -16.59 -14.12 8.07
CA ARG A 344 -15.50 -14.83 8.72
C ARG A 344 -14.22 -14.71 7.91
N VAL A 345 -13.19 -14.11 8.51
CA VAL A 345 -11.91 -13.80 7.86
C VAL A 345 -10.79 -14.58 8.51
N MET A 346 -10.04 -15.33 7.70
CA MET A 346 -8.77 -15.94 8.11
C MET A 346 -7.61 -15.13 7.53
N VAL A 347 -6.63 -14.76 8.35
CA VAL A 347 -5.34 -14.27 7.89
C VAL A 347 -4.26 -15.26 8.29
N LEU A 348 -3.65 -15.92 7.31
CA LEU A 348 -2.47 -16.77 7.48
C LEU A 348 -1.23 -15.90 7.33
N ALA A 349 -0.40 -15.81 8.36
CA ALA A 349 0.83 -15.02 8.39
C ALA A 349 2.06 -15.93 8.50
N ASP A 350 2.95 -15.79 7.53
CA ASP A 350 4.18 -16.56 7.42
C ASP A 350 5.20 -16.14 8.50
N ASN A 351 5.65 -17.13 9.24
CA ASN A 351 6.63 -16.98 10.33
C ASN A 351 7.76 -18.01 10.19
N SER A 352 7.99 -18.52 8.98
CA SER A 352 9.14 -19.35 8.61
C SER A 352 10.49 -18.64 8.79
N GLY A 353 11.59 -19.38 8.62
CA GLY A 353 12.94 -18.85 8.78
C GLY A 353 13.23 -17.64 7.87
N SER A 354 12.74 -17.64 6.63
CA SER A 354 12.93 -16.55 5.67
C SER A 354 12.15 -15.28 6.05
N ALA A 355 10.90 -15.44 6.51
CA ALA A 355 10.06 -14.34 6.98
C ALA A 355 10.57 -13.73 8.31
N GLN A 356 11.22 -14.53 9.17
CA GLN A 356 11.86 -14.06 10.40
C GLN A 356 13.24 -13.42 10.18
N GLY A 357 13.94 -13.83 9.11
CA GLY A 357 15.28 -13.34 8.76
C GLY A 357 15.30 -12.10 7.87
N THR A 358 14.19 -11.77 7.21
CA THR A 358 14.07 -10.65 6.26
C THR A 358 13.46 -9.41 6.90
N ALA A 359 14.09 -8.25 6.70
CA ALA A 359 13.54 -6.96 7.12
C ALA A 359 12.96 -6.18 5.93
N THR A 360 11.89 -5.39 6.15
CA THR A 360 11.12 -4.74 5.07
C THR A 360 11.79 -3.54 4.40
N SER A 361 12.95 -3.11 4.88
CA SER A 361 13.76 -2.10 4.17
C SER A 361 15.23 -2.21 4.59
N ALA A 362 16.14 -1.75 3.73
CA ALA A 362 17.58 -1.72 4.00
C ALA A 362 17.99 -0.92 5.26
N MET A 363 17.08 -0.10 5.81
CA MET A 363 17.30 0.72 7.02
C MET A 363 16.31 0.39 8.16
N GLY A 364 15.42 -0.58 7.98
CA GLY A 364 14.43 -0.97 8.98
C GLY A 364 14.83 -2.25 9.69
N THR A 365 14.55 -2.36 10.99
CA THR A 365 14.79 -3.57 11.79
C THR A 365 13.54 -4.46 11.90
N MET A 366 12.43 -4.05 11.28
CA MET A 366 11.16 -4.76 11.36
C MET A 366 11.14 -5.99 10.47
N LYS A 367 10.90 -7.16 11.09
CA LYS A 367 10.75 -8.44 10.40
C LYS A 367 9.49 -8.50 9.56
N VAL A 368 9.56 -9.19 8.42
CA VAL A 368 8.41 -9.47 7.55
C VAL A 368 7.32 -10.21 8.31
N SER A 369 7.68 -11.21 9.12
CA SER A 369 6.74 -11.99 9.92
C SER A 369 5.95 -11.12 10.92
N THR A 370 6.60 -10.16 11.60
CA THR A 370 5.91 -9.24 12.52
C THR A 370 4.92 -8.34 11.78
N ILE A 371 5.23 -7.92 10.55
CA ILE A 371 4.30 -7.11 9.74
C ILE A 371 3.11 -7.95 9.27
N GLY A 372 3.33 -9.20 8.87
CA GLY A 372 2.25 -10.15 8.57
C GLY A 372 1.34 -10.37 9.78
N ASN A 373 1.91 -10.68 10.94
CA ASN A 373 1.17 -10.87 12.18
C ASN A 373 0.38 -9.62 12.58
N LEU A 374 1.01 -8.44 12.56
CA LEU A 374 0.32 -7.18 12.87
C LEU A 374 -0.82 -6.94 11.89
N THR A 375 -0.59 -7.09 10.58
CA THR A 375 -1.64 -6.88 9.58
C THR A 375 -2.78 -7.87 9.75
N GLY A 376 -2.49 -9.13 10.11
CA GLY A 376 -3.51 -10.13 10.42
C GLY A 376 -4.34 -9.81 11.65
N VAL A 377 -3.73 -9.32 12.73
CA VAL A 377 -4.47 -8.81 13.90
C VAL A 377 -5.38 -7.66 13.46
N LEU A 378 -4.88 -6.70 12.70
CA LEU A 378 -5.66 -5.52 12.29
C LEU A 378 -6.82 -5.88 11.35
N ALA A 379 -6.59 -6.76 10.37
CA ALA A 379 -7.64 -7.26 9.50
C ALA A 379 -8.71 -8.00 10.30
N GLY A 380 -8.32 -8.82 11.29
CA GLY A 380 -9.26 -9.48 12.19
C GLY A 380 -10.04 -8.51 13.09
N MET A 381 -9.43 -7.41 13.55
CA MET A 381 -10.12 -6.33 14.27
C MET A 381 -11.13 -5.60 13.36
N ARG A 382 -10.94 -5.66 12.04
CA ARG A 382 -11.80 -5.07 11.01
C ARG A 382 -12.68 -6.09 10.29
N ALA A 383 -12.95 -7.22 10.92
CA ALA A 383 -13.87 -8.25 10.41
C ALA A 383 -15.06 -8.47 11.35
N ASP A 384 -16.14 -9.07 10.86
CA ASP A 384 -17.22 -9.57 11.74
C ASP A 384 -16.66 -10.62 12.70
N GLU A 385 -15.97 -11.63 12.16
CA GLU A 385 -15.24 -12.65 12.90
C GLU A 385 -13.84 -12.86 12.30
N GLY A 386 -12.81 -12.31 12.94
CA GLY A 386 -11.43 -12.38 12.48
C GLY A 386 -10.61 -13.48 13.16
N HIS A 387 -9.80 -14.19 12.40
CA HIS A 387 -8.83 -15.18 12.89
C HIS A 387 -7.45 -14.90 12.32
N LEU A 388 -6.43 -15.14 13.13
CA LEU A 388 -5.03 -15.14 12.72
C LEU A 388 -4.48 -16.57 12.80
N GLY A 389 -3.92 -17.05 11.71
CA GLY A 389 -3.12 -18.26 11.65
C GLY A 389 -1.64 -17.90 11.50
N VAL A 390 -0.81 -18.32 12.45
CA VAL A 390 0.64 -18.19 12.40
C VAL A 390 1.19 -19.50 11.85
N PHE A 391 1.95 -19.45 10.76
CA PHE A 391 2.38 -20.69 10.09
C PHE A 391 3.86 -20.75 9.73
N GLY A 392 4.37 -22.00 9.73
CA GLY A 392 5.67 -22.44 9.27
C GLY A 392 5.56 -23.91 8.83
N ASP A 393 6.24 -24.81 9.56
CA ASP A 393 6.06 -26.26 9.44
C ASP A 393 4.72 -26.72 10.06
N GLU A 394 4.27 -26.01 11.09
CA GLU A 394 2.97 -26.18 11.73
C GLU A 394 2.09 -24.95 11.50
N LEU A 395 0.81 -25.08 11.84
CA LEU A 395 -0.16 -24.00 11.78
C LEU A 395 -0.85 -23.88 13.15
N GLU A 396 -0.73 -22.72 13.76
CA GLU A 396 -1.48 -22.36 14.96
C GLU A 396 -2.45 -21.23 14.67
N THR A 397 -3.69 -21.35 15.12
CA THR A 397 -4.75 -20.36 14.82
C THR A 397 -5.43 -19.86 16.08
N PHE A 398 -5.81 -18.58 16.10
CA PHE A 398 -6.63 -18.04 17.16
C PHE A 398 -7.57 -16.93 16.68
N ALA A 399 -8.73 -16.84 17.34
CA ALA A 399 -9.69 -15.77 17.10
C ALA A 399 -9.19 -14.43 17.65
N ILE A 400 -9.37 -13.37 16.86
CA ILE A 400 -9.08 -12.00 17.25
C ILE A 400 -10.22 -11.45 18.10
N ARG A 401 -9.88 -10.95 19.29
CA ARG A 401 -10.84 -10.37 20.23
C ARG A 401 -10.85 -8.85 20.08
N LYS A 402 -11.99 -8.31 19.66
CA LYS A 402 -12.18 -6.86 19.42
C LYS A 402 -11.94 -5.97 20.65
N GLY A 403 -12.13 -6.52 21.86
CA GLY A 403 -11.89 -5.81 23.13
C GLY A 403 -10.51 -6.03 23.74
N ALA A 404 -9.64 -6.81 23.11
CA ALA A 404 -8.29 -7.05 23.60
C ALA A 404 -7.28 -6.08 22.94
N SER A 405 -6.16 -5.83 23.63
CA SER A 405 -5.03 -5.08 23.07
C SER A 405 -4.55 -5.74 21.76
N ILE A 406 -4.36 -4.93 20.73
CA ILE A 406 -3.72 -5.29 19.47
C ILE A 406 -2.28 -5.72 19.75
N PHE A 407 -1.56 -5.00 20.61
CA PHE A 407 -0.18 -5.33 20.94
C PHE A 407 -0.05 -6.64 21.72
N ASP A 408 -0.98 -6.96 22.63
CA ASP A 408 -0.96 -8.24 23.32
C ASP A 408 -1.31 -9.41 22.39
N GLN A 409 -2.26 -9.21 21.46
CA GLN A 409 -2.58 -10.21 20.44
C GLN A 409 -1.41 -10.42 19.47
N LEU A 410 -0.68 -9.37 19.13
CA LEU A 410 0.56 -9.47 18.37
C LEU A 410 1.65 -10.21 19.14
N LYS A 411 1.87 -9.89 20.42
CA LYS A 411 2.80 -10.64 21.29
C LYS A 411 2.45 -12.12 21.38
N ARG A 412 1.16 -12.45 21.45
CA ARG A 412 0.68 -13.84 21.38
C ARG A 412 1.05 -14.50 20.06
N ALA A 413 0.83 -13.83 18.94
CA ALA A 413 1.23 -14.35 17.62
C ALA A 413 2.75 -14.58 17.53
N GLU A 414 3.56 -13.63 18.01
CA GLU A 414 5.03 -13.76 18.05
C GLU A 414 5.51 -14.86 19.01
N ALA A 415 4.77 -15.14 20.08
CA ALA A 415 5.06 -16.26 20.98
C ALA A 415 4.77 -17.61 20.32
N LEU A 416 3.63 -17.75 19.64
CA LEU A 416 3.29 -18.95 18.87
C LEU A 416 4.32 -19.20 17.76
N ALA A 417 4.77 -18.14 17.10
CA ALA A 417 5.76 -18.20 16.02
C ALA A 417 7.10 -18.83 16.40
N LYS A 418 7.42 -18.95 17.69
CA LYS A 418 8.65 -19.61 18.16
C LYS A 418 8.61 -21.13 18.04
N HIS A 419 7.43 -21.71 17.90
CA HIS A 419 7.21 -23.17 17.99
C HIS A 419 6.74 -23.82 16.68
N ILE A 420 6.35 -23.02 15.68
CA ILE A 420 5.75 -23.51 14.43
C ILE A 420 6.75 -24.09 13.40
N GLY A 421 8.05 -24.15 13.69
CA GLY A 421 9.08 -24.59 12.74
C GLY A 421 9.46 -23.57 11.66
N GLN A 422 10.51 -23.86 10.88
CA GLN A 422 11.17 -22.89 9.99
C GLN A 422 11.31 -23.32 8.52
N SER A 423 10.87 -24.53 8.15
CA SER A 423 11.13 -25.17 6.84
C SER A 423 10.09 -24.84 5.75
N THR A 424 9.20 -23.89 6.05
CA THR A 424 8.28 -23.16 5.16
C THR A 424 7.01 -23.90 4.69
N GLU A 425 5.90 -23.15 4.71
CA GLU A 425 4.65 -23.29 3.92
C GLU A 425 3.69 -24.49 4.10
N ASN A 426 4.05 -25.49 4.91
CA ASN A 426 3.15 -26.60 5.24
C ASN A 426 1.82 -26.11 5.86
N GLY A 427 1.85 -25.01 6.60
CA GLY A 427 0.64 -24.48 7.24
C GLY A 427 -0.45 -23.98 6.29
N ILE A 428 -0.13 -23.58 5.06
CA ILE A 428 -1.16 -23.23 4.05
C ILE A 428 -1.94 -24.50 3.68
N TRP A 429 -1.23 -25.60 3.46
CA TRP A 429 -1.85 -26.91 3.23
C TRP A 429 -2.68 -27.36 4.43
N LEU A 430 -2.11 -27.30 5.65
CA LEU A 430 -2.82 -27.70 6.87
C LEU A 430 -4.13 -26.92 7.05
N PHE A 431 -4.14 -25.62 6.75
CA PHE A 431 -5.35 -24.81 6.78
C PHE A 431 -6.39 -25.30 5.78
N PHE A 432 -6.04 -25.37 4.48
CA PHE A 432 -7.00 -25.71 3.44
C PHE A 432 -7.51 -27.15 3.60
N ASP A 433 -6.63 -28.10 3.93
CA ASP A 433 -7.01 -29.49 4.17
C ASP A 433 -8.02 -29.60 5.32
N ARG A 434 -7.74 -28.96 6.47
CA ARG A 434 -8.69 -28.89 7.58
C ARG A 434 -9.99 -28.22 7.16
N ALA A 435 -9.93 -27.06 6.50
CA ALA A 435 -11.12 -26.30 6.11
C ALA A 435 -11.99 -27.07 5.11
N ILE A 436 -11.39 -27.83 4.20
CA ILE A 436 -12.10 -28.72 3.26
C ILE A 436 -12.72 -29.90 3.99
N ARG A 437 -11.94 -30.63 4.80
CA ARG A 437 -12.41 -31.84 5.52
C ARG A 437 -13.53 -31.53 6.49
N MET A 438 -13.39 -30.44 7.23
CA MET A 438 -14.34 -30.00 8.25
C MET A 438 -15.46 -29.13 7.68
N LYS A 439 -15.43 -28.80 6.38
CA LYS A 439 -16.35 -27.87 5.72
C LYS A 439 -16.46 -26.52 6.44
N GLU A 440 -15.34 -26.02 6.93
CA GLU A 440 -15.31 -24.72 7.60
C GLU A 440 -15.54 -23.61 6.55
N HIS A 441 -16.62 -22.85 6.71
CA HIS A 441 -16.95 -21.76 5.82
C HIS A 441 -16.16 -20.50 6.19
N TRP A 442 -15.44 -19.93 5.22
CA TRP A 442 -14.66 -18.70 5.31
C TRP A 442 -15.05 -17.77 4.18
N ASP A 443 -15.26 -16.49 4.46
CA ASP A 443 -15.68 -15.49 3.47
C ASP A 443 -14.46 -14.87 2.77
N SER A 444 -13.41 -14.58 3.54
CA SER A 444 -12.12 -14.09 3.02
C SER A 444 -10.95 -14.81 3.68
N ILE A 445 -9.96 -15.19 2.87
CA ILE A 445 -8.70 -15.81 3.31
C ILE A 445 -7.57 -14.94 2.79
N PHE A 446 -6.74 -14.43 3.69
CA PHE A 446 -5.50 -13.74 3.37
C PHE A 446 -4.33 -14.67 3.65
N VAL A 447 -3.39 -14.79 2.73
CA VAL A 447 -2.14 -15.52 2.90
C VAL A 447 -1.01 -14.52 2.76
N MET A 448 -0.39 -14.14 3.86
CA MET A 448 0.69 -13.17 3.87
C MET A 448 2.03 -13.89 4.03
N SER A 449 2.87 -13.83 3.00
CA SER A 449 4.16 -14.53 2.94
C SER A 449 5.21 -13.66 2.23
N ASP A 450 6.48 -14.04 2.30
CA ASP A 450 7.58 -13.52 1.48
C ASP A 450 7.67 -14.19 0.08
N MET A 451 6.66 -15.02 -0.23
CA MET A 451 6.39 -15.78 -1.46
C MET A 451 7.47 -16.77 -1.90
N GLN A 452 7.41 -17.96 -1.31
CA GLN A 452 7.43 -19.22 -2.07
C GLN A 452 5.99 -19.71 -2.41
N ALA A 453 4.94 -19.05 -1.88
CA ALA A 453 3.56 -19.48 -1.98
C ALA A 453 2.82 -18.95 -3.22
N GLY A 454 2.61 -19.82 -4.20
CA GLY A 454 1.78 -19.54 -5.39
C GLY A 454 2.45 -19.86 -6.73
N HIS A 455 3.78 -20.03 -6.72
CA HIS A 455 4.58 -20.24 -7.93
C HIS A 455 5.25 -21.63 -7.94
N GLY A 456 4.53 -22.66 -7.47
CA GLY A 456 4.94 -24.06 -7.63
C GLY A 456 6.15 -24.51 -6.80
N GLY A 457 6.63 -23.71 -5.84
CA GLY A 457 7.76 -24.03 -4.95
C GLY A 457 7.38 -24.51 -3.54
N LEU A 458 6.09 -24.74 -3.29
CA LEU A 458 5.52 -24.98 -1.95
C LEU A 458 5.80 -26.37 -1.41
N TYR A 459 6.47 -26.51 -0.27
CA TYR A 459 6.73 -27.82 0.34
C TYR A 459 5.75 -28.12 1.48
N GLY A 460 5.32 -29.38 1.57
CA GLY A 460 4.68 -29.91 2.79
C GLY A 460 5.56 -30.97 3.43
N THR A 461 5.44 -31.14 4.74
CA THR A 461 6.28 -32.04 5.53
C THR A 461 6.15 -33.51 5.13
N ASN A 462 5.00 -33.92 4.56
CA ASN A 462 4.77 -35.28 4.07
C ASN A 462 4.01 -35.31 2.72
N LYS A 463 4.73 -35.65 1.64
CA LYS A 463 4.21 -35.76 0.26
C LYS A 463 3.00 -36.67 0.10
N ALA A 464 2.87 -37.70 0.93
CA ALA A 464 1.72 -38.61 0.86
C ALA A 464 0.41 -37.90 1.21
N GLN A 465 0.45 -36.88 2.07
CA GLN A 465 -0.75 -36.21 2.58
C GLN A 465 -1.37 -35.28 1.55
N TYR A 466 -0.55 -34.60 0.73
CA TYR A 466 -1.01 -33.66 -0.29
C TYR A 466 -0.90 -34.22 -1.72
N ARG A 467 -0.82 -35.54 -1.90
CA ARG A 467 -0.64 -36.17 -3.23
C ARG A 467 -1.72 -35.76 -4.24
N GLU A 468 -2.96 -35.59 -3.80
CA GLU A 468 -4.07 -35.10 -4.65
C GLU A 468 -3.81 -33.67 -5.15
N TYR A 469 -3.04 -32.89 -4.39
CA TYR A 469 -2.67 -31.50 -4.65
C TYR A 469 -1.19 -31.35 -4.99
N GLY A 470 -0.53 -32.44 -5.41
CA GLY A 470 0.89 -32.45 -5.74
C GLY A 470 1.19 -31.79 -7.09
N TRP A 471 2.27 -31.01 -7.14
CA TRP A 471 2.81 -30.29 -8.30
C TRP A 471 4.29 -30.62 -8.54
N GLY A 472 4.76 -30.44 -9.78
CA GLY A 472 6.14 -30.69 -10.20
C GLY A 472 6.54 -32.17 -10.34
N SER A 473 7.80 -32.41 -10.72
CA SER A 473 8.32 -33.78 -10.94
C SER A 473 8.27 -34.62 -9.66
N GLY A 474 7.35 -35.58 -9.61
CA GLY A 474 7.13 -36.45 -8.44
C GLY A 474 6.16 -35.91 -7.39
N GLY A 475 5.39 -34.86 -7.68
CA GLY A 475 4.38 -34.31 -6.76
C GLY A 475 5.00 -33.72 -5.49
N GLN A 476 6.19 -33.13 -5.61
CA GLN A 476 6.96 -32.63 -4.47
C GLN A 476 6.43 -31.31 -3.90
N TYR A 477 5.66 -30.58 -4.71
CA TYR A 477 5.15 -29.28 -4.34
C TYR A 477 3.64 -29.31 -4.08
N ILE A 478 3.13 -28.40 -3.26
CA ILE A 478 1.70 -28.21 -3.04
C ILE A 478 1.16 -27.20 -4.06
N ASP A 479 0.12 -27.60 -4.76
CA ASP A 479 -0.63 -26.77 -5.67
C ASP A 479 -1.68 -25.94 -4.93
N VAL A 480 -1.29 -24.76 -4.45
CA VAL A 480 -2.21 -23.83 -3.77
C VAL A 480 -3.35 -23.37 -4.67
N ALA A 481 -3.13 -23.24 -5.98
CA ALA A 481 -4.19 -22.92 -6.92
C ALA A 481 -5.28 -23.98 -6.93
N LYS A 482 -4.87 -25.26 -6.99
CA LYS A 482 -5.77 -26.41 -6.92
C LYS A 482 -6.45 -26.55 -5.56
N LEU A 483 -5.78 -26.22 -4.46
CA LEU A 483 -6.40 -26.17 -3.13
C LEU A 483 -7.54 -25.16 -3.08
N VAL A 484 -7.29 -23.94 -3.55
CA VAL A 484 -8.30 -22.87 -3.61
C VAL A 484 -9.48 -23.27 -4.50
N SER A 485 -9.20 -23.80 -5.70
CA SER A 485 -10.23 -24.29 -6.62
C SER A 485 -11.08 -25.41 -5.98
N THR A 486 -10.45 -26.32 -5.25
CA THR A 486 -11.14 -27.43 -4.58
C THR A 486 -11.99 -26.95 -3.40
N TYR A 487 -11.46 -26.05 -2.57
CA TYR A 487 -12.23 -25.44 -1.48
C TYR A 487 -13.45 -24.69 -2.00
N ARG A 488 -13.32 -23.95 -3.12
CA ARG A 488 -14.45 -23.29 -3.78
C ARG A 488 -15.53 -24.26 -4.23
N LYS A 489 -15.13 -25.37 -4.85
CA LYS A 489 -16.06 -26.40 -5.34
C LYS A 489 -16.76 -27.15 -4.21
N ARG A 490 -16.04 -27.43 -3.12
CA ARG A 490 -16.52 -28.34 -2.05
C ARG A 490 -17.14 -27.62 -0.85
N VAL A 491 -16.78 -26.36 -0.60
CA VAL A 491 -17.14 -25.64 0.65
C VAL A 491 -17.77 -24.27 0.37
N ASN A 492 -17.04 -23.33 -0.22
CA ASN A 492 -17.55 -21.97 -0.46
C ASN A 492 -17.18 -21.46 -1.86
N PRO A 493 -18.09 -21.49 -2.85
CA PRO A 493 -17.81 -20.99 -4.20
C PRO A 493 -17.57 -19.47 -4.24
N ASN A 494 -17.95 -18.75 -3.17
CA ASN A 494 -17.82 -17.30 -3.05
C ASN A 494 -16.63 -16.83 -2.23
N VAL A 495 -15.74 -17.73 -1.78
CA VAL A 495 -14.57 -17.32 -0.99
C VAL A 495 -13.64 -16.42 -1.79
N LYS A 496 -13.17 -15.37 -1.13
CA LYS A 496 -12.15 -14.46 -1.64
C LYS A 496 -10.80 -14.87 -1.07
N VAL A 497 -9.80 -15.02 -1.93
CA VAL A 497 -8.45 -15.41 -1.51
C VAL A 497 -7.47 -14.31 -1.91
N PHE A 498 -6.73 -13.79 -0.96
CA PHE A 498 -5.73 -12.74 -1.15
C PHE A 498 -4.36 -13.32 -0.82
N LEU A 499 -3.50 -13.50 -1.83
CA LEU A 499 -2.10 -13.87 -1.64
C LEU A 499 -1.29 -12.58 -1.58
N VAL A 500 -0.60 -12.34 -0.48
CA VAL A 500 0.03 -11.05 -0.18
C VAL A 500 1.53 -11.22 0.02
N GLN A 501 2.30 -10.54 -0.81
CA GLN A 501 3.76 -10.50 -0.77
C GLN A 501 4.24 -9.38 0.16
N ILE A 502 4.76 -9.74 1.34
CA ILE A 502 5.18 -8.77 2.36
C ILE A 502 6.67 -8.39 2.23
N ALA A 503 7.51 -9.25 1.64
CA ALA A 503 8.97 -9.08 1.67
C ALA A 503 9.56 -8.04 0.70
N GLY A 504 8.74 -7.31 -0.07
CA GLY A 504 9.24 -6.23 -0.93
C GLY A 504 10.27 -6.67 -1.98
N TYR A 505 10.34 -7.96 -2.33
CA TYR A 505 11.31 -8.49 -3.27
C TYR A 505 10.68 -9.11 -4.54
N LYS A 506 10.82 -8.35 -5.63
CA LYS A 506 11.22 -8.69 -7.02
C LYS A 506 10.37 -9.55 -7.93
N ASP A 507 9.74 -10.63 -7.47
CA ASP A 507 9.14 -11.60 -8.39
C ASP A 507 7.61 -11.53 -8.45
N THR A 508 6.99 -10.59 -7.73
CA THR A 508 5.55 -10.36 -7.78
C THR A 508 5.25 -8.87 -7.82
N LEU A 509 5.62 -8.26 -8.95
CA LEU A 509 5.36 -6.85 -9.22
C LEU A 509 4.24 -6.66 -10.26
N VAL A 510 3.67 -7.76 -10.73
CA VAL A 510 2.42 -7.82 -11.49
C VAL A 510 1.39 -8.45 -10.56
N PRO A 511 0.33 -7.73 -10.14
CA PRO A 511 -0.76 -8.41 -9.47
C PRO A 511 -1.37 -9.40 -10.47
N GLU A 512 -1.22 -10.69 -10.19
CA GLU A 512 -1.86 -11.74 -10.97
C GLU A 512 -3.30 -11.84 -10.50
N PHE A 513 -4.21 -11.57 -11.42
CA PHE A 513 -5.63 -11.56 -11.14
C PHE A 513 -6.25 -12.84 -11.69
N TYR A 514 -6.97 -13.49 -10.80
CA TYR A 514 -7.65 -14.74 -11.00
C TYR A 514 -9.07 -14.58 -10.44
N ASP A 515 -10.05 -15.38 -10.88
CA ASP A 515 -11.42 -15.20 -10.37
C ASP A 515 -11.44 -15.31 -8.84
N ARG A 516 -11.77 -14.20 -8.16
CA ARG A 516 -11.79 -14.03 -6.70
C ARG A 516 -10.47 -14.39 -5.97
N THR A 517 -9.37 -14.52 -6.70
CA THR A 517 -8.01 -14.72 -6.17
C THR A 517 -7.12 -13.56 -6.60
N TYR A 518 -6.51 -12.90 -5.62
CA TYR A 518 -5.75 -11.66 -5.85
C TYR A 518 -4.34 -11.84 -5.33
N ILE A 519 -3.33 -11.75 -6.20
CA ILE A 519 -1.93 -11.71 -5.78
C ILE A 519 -1.49 -10.25 -5.65
N LEU A 520 -1.05 -9.84 -4.46
CA LEU A 520 -0.82 -8.44 -4.10
C LEU A 520 0.60 -8.22 -3.59
N GLY A 521 1.23 -7.14 -4.03
CA GLY A 521 2.53 -6.68 -3.54
C GLY A 521 2.39 -5.56 -2.52
N GLY A 522 3.22 -5.59 -1.47
CA GLY A 522 3.37 -4.50 -0.52
C GLY A 522 2.65 -4.71 0.81
N TRP A 523 2.86 -3.77 1.73
CA TRP A 523 2.42 -3.87 3.11
C TRP A 523 1.85 -2.53 3.60
N GLY A 524 0.64 -2.54 4.17
CA GLY A 524 0.02 -1.36 4.76
C GLY A 524 -1.48 -1.20 4.47
N GLU A 525 -1.99 -0.01 4.74
CA GLU A 525 -3.40 0.36 4.56
C GLU A 525 -3.89 0.22 3.11
N GLY A 526 -3.02 0.50 2.12
CA GLY A 526 -3.33 0.35 0.70
C GLY A 526 -3.76 -1.08 0.34
N LEU A 527 -3.13 -2.10 0.93
CA LEU A 527 -3.50 -3.51 0.75
C LEU A 527 -4.92 -3.80 1.24
N LEU A 528 -5.24 -3.35 2.46
CA LEU A 528 -6.55 -3.60 3.04
C LEU A 528 -7.63 -2.84 2.26
N ARG A 529 -7.37 -1.57 1.92
CA ARG A 529 -8.24 -0.75 1.06
C ARG A 529 -8.48 -1.43 -0.29
N PHE A 530 -7.43 -1.94 -0.92
CA PHE A 530 -7.53 -2.72 -2.13
C PHE A 530 -8.43 -3.93 -1.96
N ALA A 531 -8.18 -4.76 -0.93
CA ALA A 531 -8.94 -5.98 -0.69
C ALA A 531 -10.43 -5.68 -0.49
N ALA A 532 -10.74 -4.57 0.19
CA ALA A 532 -12.11 -4.13 0.41
C ALA A 532 -12.79 -3.55 -0.84
N GLU A 533 -12.05 -2.83 -1.69
CA GLU A 533 -12.57 -2.41 -2.99
C GLU A 533 -12.86 -3.63 -3.88
N MET A 534 -12.01 -4.66 -3.84
CA MET A 534 -12.29 -5.93 -4.54
C MET A 534 -13.48 -6.67 -3.91
N GLU A 535 -13.64 -6.59 -2.58
CA GLU A 535 -14.82 -7.09 -1.90
C GLU A 535 -16.09 -6.36 -2.37
N LYS A 536 -16.09 -5.03 -2.48
CA LYS A 536 -17.22 -4.24 -3.01
C LYS A 536 -17.50 -4.54 -4.47
N ALA A 537 -16.46 -4.56 -5.30
CA ALA A 537 -16.58 -4.86 -6.73
C ALA A 537 -17.21 -6.23 -6.96
N SER A 538 -16.84 -7.24 -6.15
CA SER A 538 -17.44 -8.59 -6.22
C SER A 538 -18.82 -8.70 -5.56
N SER A 539 -19.17 -7.83 -4.61
CA SER A 539 -20.43 -7.86 -3.85
C SER A 539 -21.52 -6.88 -4.31
N GLY A 540 -21.30 -6.14 -5.41
CA GLY A 540 -22.27 -5.24 -6.05
C GLY A 540 -23.57 -5.88 -6.59
N LYS A 541 -24.00 -7.00 -6.01
CA LYS A 541 -25.16 -7.80 -6.39
C LYS A 541 -26.18 -8.03 -5.26
N ALA A 542 -26.20 -7.17 -4.24
CA ALA A 542 -27.25 -7.21 -3.21
C ALA A 542 -27.75 -5.81 -2.85
N ALA A 543 -28.41 -5.15 -3.80
CA ALA A 543 -29.47 -4.16 -3.56
C ALA A 543 -30.34 -4.06 -4.82
#